data_AF-A0A496PR79-F1
#
_entry.id   AF-A0A496PR79-F1
#
_cell.length_a   1.000
_cell.length_b   1.000
_cell.length_c   1.000
_cell.angle_alpha   90.00
_cell.angle_beta   90.00
_cell.angle_gamma   90.00
#
_symmetry.space_group_name_H-M   'P 1'
#
loop_
_entity.id
_entity.type
_entity.pdbx_description
1 polymer ?
#
loop_
_entity_poly.entity_id
_entity_poly.type
_entity_poly.pdbx_seq_one_letter_code
_entity_poly.pdbx_strand_id
1 'polypeptide(L)'
;LTAKIIYRDIGTESGKGLTMDAGLLFQLSELVNLGLMVTDITTGFIRYSGDTFGDGSHSESIYPTVKPGIAIEYRYSDFTGRCLFSGDIKFEGLKKSAQYWSGPISLDTHYGWEISYKEMVFGRAGFDIGRFTTGAGVEVNRISVDLAYLHHSNLDATWRVSAAYRF
;
A
#
# COMPACT_ATOMS: atom_id res chain seq x y z
N LEU A 1 6.44 14.17 -5.09
CA LEU A 1 5.26 14.91 -4.61
C LEU A 1 4.12 14.61 -5.57
N THR A 2 2.99 14.16 -5.05
CA THR A 2 1.81 13.81 -5.83
C THR A 2 0.60 14.45 -5.18
N ALA A 3 -0.28 15.04 -5.98
CA ALA A 3 -1.57 15.54 -5.52
C ALA A 3 -2.67 14.59 -5.98
N LYS A 4 -3.60 14.24 -5.09
CA LYS A 4 -4.73 13.36 -5.39
C LYS A 4 -6.04 14.09 -5.10
N ILE A 5 -6.98 13.98 -6.03
CA ILE A 5 -8.36 14.43 -5.85
C ILE A 5 -9.20 13.20 -5.58
N ILE A 6 -9.85 13.16 -4.42
CA ILE A 6 -10.74 12.06 -4.03
C ILE A 6 -12.17 12.56 -4.12
N TYR A 7 -12.97 11.89 -4.96
CA TYR A 7 -14.40 12.08 -5.04
C TYR A 7 -15.08 10.80 -4.57
N ARG A 8 -15.96 10.93 -3.57
CA ARG A 8 -16.79 9.84 -3.08
C ARG A 8 -18.25 10.24 -3.19
N ASP A 9 -19.02 9.40 -3.86
CA ASP A 9 -20.48 9.53 -3.98
C ASP A 9 -21.10 8.24 -3.43
N ILE A 10 -21.94 8.37 -2.41
CA ILE A 10 -22.63 7.24 -1.76
C ILE A 10 -24.15 7.33 -2.00
N GLY A 11 -24.60 8.09 -3.01
CA GLY A 11 -26.00 8.13 -3.44
C GLY A 11 -26.93 8.97 -2.56
N THR A 12 -26.63 9.17 -1.28
CA THR A 12 -27.30 10.14 -0.39
C THR A 12 -26.42 11.33 0.00
N GLU A 13 -25.10 11.26 -0.25
CA GLU A 13 -24.11 12.25 0.17
C GLU A 13 -22.92 12.30 -0.80
N SER A 14 -22.43 13.50 -1.10
CA SER A 14 -21.23 13.70 -1.93
C SER A 14 -20.10 14.34 -1.13
N GLY A 15 -18.91 13.73 -1.16
CA GLY A 15 -17.72 14.17 -0.46
C GLY A 15 -16.56 14.46 -1.41
N LYS A 16 -15.95 15.64 -1.29
CA LYS A 16 -14.74 16.03 -2.03
C LYS A 16 -13.58 16.23 -1.07
N GLY A 17 -12.46 15.55 -1.30
CA GLY A 17 -11.24 15.69 -0.52
C GLY A 17 -10.03 15.97 -1.42
N LEU A 18 -9.13 16.82 -0.94
CA LEU A 18 -7.82 17.06 -1.53
C LEU A 18 -6.77 16.52 -0.56
N THR A 19 -5.93 15.61 -1.05
CA THR A 19 -4.81 15.09 -0.27
C THR A 19 -3.51 15.23 -1.06
N MET A 20 -2.42 15.40 -0.33
CA MET A 20 -1.07 15.50 -0.88
C MET A 20 -0.21 14.39 -0.28
N ASP A 21 0.52 13.73 -1.16
CA ASP A 21 1.45 12.66 -0.82
C ASP A 21 2.88 13.13 -1.14
N ALA A 22 3.79 12.97 -0.19
CA ALA A 22 5.21 13.22 -0.36
C ALA A 22 5.98 11.92 -0.22
N GLY A 23 6.88 11.63 -1.16
CA GLY A 23 7.74 10.45 -1.13
C GLY A 23 9.18 10.86 -1.36
N LEU A 24 10.09 10.23 -0.62
CA LEU A 24 11.53 10.32 -0.77
C LEU A 24 12.09 8.92 -0.98
N LEU A 25 13.01 8.78 -1.91
CA LEU A 25 13.75 7.56 -2.17
C LEU A 25 15.23 7.90 -2.13
N PHE A 26 15.97 7.22 -1.26
CA PHE A 26 17.40 7.37 -1.09
C PHE A 26 18.09 6.04 -1.41
N GLN A 27 18.89 6.03 -2.46
CA GLN A 27 19.74 4.89 -2.78
C GLN A 27 21.04 5.00 -1.98
N LEU A 28 21.17 4.17 -0.95
CA LEU A 28 22.37 4.18 -0.11
C LEU A 28 23.52 3.43 -0.79
N SER A 29 23.20 2.42 -1.58
CA SER A 29 24.16 1.63 -2.38
C SER A 29 23.42 0.94 -3.54
N GLU A 30 24.15 0.28 -4.44
CA GLU A 30 23.53 -0.52 -5.52
C GLU A 30 22.61 -1.62 -4.97
N LEU A 31 22.87 -2.10 -3.75
CA LEU A 31 22.09 -3.15 -3.11
C LEU A 31 21.00 -2.64 -2.17
N VAL A 32 21.06 -1.38 -1.69
CA VAL A 32 20.18 -0.93 -0.60
C VAL A 32 19.52 0.40 -0.96
N ASN A 33 18.19 0.38 -0.99
CA ASN A 33 17.33 1.52 -1.20
C ASN A 33 16.49 1.77 0.07
N LEU A 34 16.41 3.03 0.47
CA LEU A 34 15.57 3.50 1.57
C LEU A 34 14.44 4.34 0.98
N GLY A 35 13.21 3.99 1.30
CA GLY A 35 12.02 4.74 0.93
C GLY A 35 11.40 5.38 2.17
N LEU A 36 10.88 6.59 2.03
CA LEU A 36 10.00 7.19 3.01
C LEU A 36 8.84 7.84 2.27
N MET A 37 7.63 7.40 2.56
CA MET A 37 6.41 8.01 2.05
C MET A 37 5.60 8.59 3.19
N VAL A 38 5.04 9.78 2.98
CA VAL A 38 4.08 10.43 3.86
C VAL A 38 2.84 10.68 3.02
N THR A 39 1.74 10.03 3.36
CA THR A 39 0.46 10.21 2.67
C THR A 39 -0.47 11.09 3.49
N ASP A 40 -1.43 11.70 2.80
CA ASP A 40 -2.55 12.40 3.44
C ASP A 40 -2.11 13.57 4.33
N ILE A 41 -1.14 14.36 3.85
CA ILE A 41 -0.59 15.55 4.55
C ILE A 41 -1.67 16.62 4.77
N THR A 42 -2.67 16.70 3.89
CA THR A 42 -3.77 17.65 3.98
C THR A 42 -5.03 16.93 4.47
N THR A 43 -5.54 17.36 5.63
CA THR A 43 -6.81 16.91 6.18
C THR A 43 -7.93 17.28 5.21
N GLY A 44 -8.34 16.32 4.38
CA GLY A 44 -9.49 16.48 3.50
C GLY A 44 -10.74 16.52 4.37
N PHE A 45 -11.26 17.72 4.64
CA PHE A 45 -12.60 17.87 5.22
C PHE A 45 -13.61 17.31 4.22
N ILE A 46 -14.01 16.05 4.39
CA ILE A 46 -15.14 15.49 3.67
C ILE A 46 -16.40 16.13 4.27
N ARG A 47 -16.88 17.20 3.65
CA ARG A 47 -18.14 17.84 4.02
C ARG A 47 -19.27 17.09 3.31
N TYR A 48 -19.94 16.23 4.07
CA TYR A 48 -21.22 15.64 3.69
C TYR A 48 -22.24 16.77 3.47
N SER A 49 -23.02 16.69 2.39
CA SER A 49 -23.99 17.69 1.94
C SER A 49 -25.29 16.98 1.57
N GLY A 50 -26.02 16.49 2.57
CA GLY A 50 -27.36 15.96 2.39
C GLY A 50 -28.24 16.37 3.57
N ASP A 51 -29.44 16.79 3.21
CA ASP A 51 -30.41 17.48 4.07
C ASP A 51 -31.23 16.54 4.98
N THR A 52 -30.79 15.30 5.22
CA THR A 52 -31.69 14.25 5.77
C THR A 52 -31.43 13.84 7.22
N PHE A 53 -30.39 14.33 7.87
CA PHE A 53 -30.16 14.03 9.29
C PHE A 53 -29.89 15.31 10.05
N GLY A 54 -30.90 15.74 10.82
CA GLY A 54 -30.68 16.68 11.90
C GLY A 54 -29.59 16.13 12.81
N ASP A 55 -28.68 17.02 13.19
CA ASP A 55 -27.56 16.81 14.11
C ASP A 55 -26.20 16.50 13.46
N GLY A 56 -25.30 17.50 13.51
CA GLY A 56 -23.86 17.31 13.53
C GLY A 56 -23.19 16.92 12.21
N SER A 57 -22.68 17.95 11.51
CA SER A 57 -21.60 17.87 10.53
C SER A 57 -20.43 17.01 11.05
N HIS A 58 -20.43 15.71 10.78
CA HIS A 58 -19.34 14.80 11.12
C HIS A 58 -18.21 15.00 10.12
N SER A 59 -17.18 15.76 10.52
CA SER A 59 -15.91 15.82 9.79
C SER A 59 -15.14 14.53 10.03
N GLU A 60 -14.96 13.71 9.00
CA GLU A 60 -14.02 12.60 9.05
C GLU A 60 -12.60 13.16 8.83
N SER A 61 -11.81 13.21 9.89
CA SER A 61 -10.42 13.63 9.83
C SER A 61 -9.58 12.47 9.34
N ILE A 62 -9.04 12.59 8.13
CA ILE A 62 -8.01 11.69 7.61
C ILE A 62 -6.68 12.15 8.22
N TYR A 63 -6.00 11.27 8.96
CA TYR A 63 -4.70 11.59 9.54
C TYR A 63 -3.55 11.16 8.66
N PRO A 64 -2.42 11.89 8.69
CA PRO A 64 -1.25 11.55 7.90
C PRO A 64 -0.71 10.19 8.31
N THR A 65 -0.27 9.42 7.31
CA THR A 65 0.37 8.12 7.51
C THR A 65 1.80 8.17 7.02
N VAL A 66 2.74 7.71 7.85
CA VAL A 66 4.16 7.66 7.51
C VAL A 66 4.56 6.22 7.23
N LYS A 67 5.18 6.00 6.08
CA LYS A 67 5.57 4.68 5.57
C LYS A 67 7.06 4.62 5.28
N PRO A 68 7.93 4.34 6.27
CA PRO A 68 9.31 3.98 6.01
C PRO A 68 9.39 2.60 5.32
N GLY A 69 10.32 2.48 4.39
CA GLY A 69 10.61 1.25 3.66
C GLY A 69 12.09 1.09 3.39
N ILE A 70 12.53 -0.16 3.31
CA ILE A 70 13.88 -0.57 2.96
C ILE A 70 13.73 -1.65 1.89
N ALA A 71 14.45 -1.51 0.79
CA ALA A 71 14.55 -2.53 -0.25
C ALA A 71 16.01 -2.93 -0.42
N ILE A 72 16.28 -4.23 -0.33
CA ILE A 72 17.58 -4.82 -0.58
C ILE A 72 17.51 -5.60 -1.89
N GLU A 73 18.28 -5.21 -2.90
CA GLU A 73 18.39 -5.91 -4.18
C GLU A 73 19.73 -6.63 -4.26
N TYR A 74 19.70 -7.90 -4.62
CA TYR A 74 20.87 -8.72 -4.87
C TYR A 74 20.72 -9.38 -6.23
N ARG A 75 21.61 -9.04 -7.16
CA ARG A 75 21.64 -9.63 -8.51
C ARG A 75 22.77 -10.64 -8.61
N TYR A 76 22.42 -11.86 -8.99
CA TYR A 76 23.36 -12.95 -9.21
C TYR A 76 23.10 -13.61 -10.56
N SER A 77 23.93 -13.27 -11.56
CA SER A 77 23.81 -13.76 -12.93
C SER A 77 22.40 -13.52 -13.48
N ASP A 78 21.67 -14.58 -13.84
CA ASP A 78 20.31 -14.52 -14.35
C ASP A 78 19.23 -14.36 -13.27
N PHE A 79 19.60 -14.39 -11.99
CA PHE A 79 18.66 -14.27 -10.87
C PHE A 79 18.76 -12.90 -10.20
N THR A 80 17.63 -12.28 -9.92
CA THR A 80 17.56 -11.07 -9.07
C THR A 80 16.69 -11.39 -7.87
N GLY A 81 17.26 -11.30 -6.66
CA GLY A 81 16.53 -11.37 -5.41
C GLY A 81 16.30 -9.96 -4.88
N ARG A 82 15.06 -9.64 -4.50
CA ARG A 82 14.71 -8.37 -3.86
C ARG A 82 13.98 -8.68 -2.55
N CYS A 83 14.47 -8.10 -1.45
CA CYS A 83 13.80 -8.16 -0.15
C CYS A 83 13.30 -6.76 0.18
N LEU A 84 12.01 -6.64 0.48
CA LEU A 84 11.35 -5.39 0.84
C LEU A 84 10.84 -5.50 2.26
N PHE A 85 11.12 -4.49 3.06
CA PHE A 85 10.57 -4.32 4.40
C PHE A 85 9.96 -2.94 4.48
N SER A 86 8.71 -2.83 4.90
CA SER A 86 8.08 -1.54 5.15
C SER A 86 7.23 -1.59 6.41
N GLY A 87 7.08 -0.44 7.05
CA GLY A 87 6.16 -0.26 8.17
C GLY A 87 5.22 0.89 7.87
N ASP A 88 3.95 0.72 8.19
CA ASP A 88 2.97 1.79 8.13
C ASP A 88 2.72 2.28 9.56
N ILE A 89 3.08 3.55 9.82
CA ILE A 89 2.83 4.23 11.09
C ILE A 89 1.65 5.17 10.87
N LYS A 90 0.50 4.81 11.43
CA LYS A 90 -0.73 5.61 11.36
C LYS A 90 -0.94 6.30 12.70
N PHE A 91 -1.25 7.59 12.66
CA PHE A 91 -1.59 8.42 13.82
C PHE A 91 -3.11 8.49 14.06
N GLU A 92 -3.85 7.54 13.50
CA GLU A 92 -5.27 7.35 13.82
C GLU A 92 -5.34 6.39 15.00
N GLY A 93 -5.93 6.83 16.12
CA GLY A 93 -6.22 5.99 17.29
C GLY A 93 -7.29 4.93 17.00
N LEU A 94 -7.12 4.12 15.96
CA LEU A 94 -7.99 3.04 15.52
C LEU A 94 -7.86 1.86 16.49
N LYS A 95 -8.57 1.96 17.62
CA LYS A 95 -8.69 0.98 18.70
C LYS A 95 -9.11 -0.45 18.29
N LYS A 96 -9.39 -0.75 17.01
CA LYS A 96 -10.04 -2.00 16.59
C LYS A 96 -9.44 -2.74 15.37
N SER A 97 -8.42 -2.21 14.68
CA SER A 97 -7.87 -2.88 13.46
C SER A 97 -6.35 -2.94 13.34
N ALA A 98 -5.61 -2.54 14.38
CA ALA A 98 -4.14 -2.54 14.40
C ALA A 98 -3.55 -3.86 14.95
N GLN A 99 -2.44 -4.34 14.39
CA GLN A 99 -1.76 -5.57 14.85
C GLN A 99 -0.94 -5.38 16.14
N TYR A 100 -0.37 -4.20 16.34
CA TYR A 100 0.16 -3.76 17.62
C TYR A 100 -0.51 -2.44 18.01
N TRP A 101 -1.24 -2.49 19.12
CA TRP A 101 -1.89 -1.32 19.70
C TRP A 101 -1.13 -0.89 20.96
N SER A 102 -0.52 0.30 20.92
CA SER A 102 -0.08 1.02 22.11
C SER A 102 -0.65 2.44 22.03
N GLY A 103 -1.91 2.59 22.45
CA GLY A 103 -2.58 3.89 22.50
C GLY A 103 -2.98 4.46 21.12
N PRO A 104 -2.59 5.69 20.76
CA PRO A 104 -3.05 6.37 19.53
C PRO A 104 -2.24 6.02 18.25
N ILE A 105 -1.33 5.04 18.32
CA ILE A 105 -0.40 4.71 17.23
C ILE A 105 -0.65 3.26 16.79
N SER A 106 -0.94 3.08 15.50
CA SER A 106 -1.00 1.78 14.84
C SER A 106 0.28 1.58 14.04
N LEU A 107 0.94 0.45 14.26
CA LEU A 107 2.12 0.03 13.49
C LEU A 107 1.79 -1.29 12.79
N ASP A 108 1.74 -1.23 11.47
CA ASP A 108 1.54 -2.39 10.60
C ASP A 108 2.87 -2.68 9.90
N THR A 109 3.40 -3.90 10.05
CA THR A 109 4.64 -4.30 9.37
C THR A 109 4.34 -5.15 8.14
N HIS A 110 5.12 -4.91 7.10
CA HIS A 110 5.01 -5.58 5.82
C HIS A 110 6.39 -6.08 5.42
N TYR A 111 6.44 -7.34 5.02
CA TYR A 111 7.66 -7.97 4.56
C TYR A 111 7.39 -8.67 3.24
N GLY A 112 8.29 -8.50 2.28
CA GLY A 112 8.15 -9.03 0.94
C GLY A 112 9.48 -9.54 0.42
N TRP A 113 9.44 -10.63 -0.31
CA TRP A 113 10.54 -11.18 -1.06
C TRP A 113 10.06 -11.36 -2.48
N GLU A 114 10.93 -11.00 -3.41
CA GLU A 114 10.77 -11.25 -4.81
C GLU A 114 12.03 -11.96 -5.30
N ILE A 115 11.85 -13.00 -6.09
CA ILE A 115 12.92 -13.63 -6.85
C ILE A 115 12.52 -13.63 -8.31
N SER A 116 13.39 -13.13 -9.17
CA SER A 116 13.16 -13.13 -10.60
C SER A 116 14.22 -13.92 -11.33
N TYR A 117 13.79 -14.66 -12.35
CA TYR A 117 14.67 -15.32 -13.31
C TYR A 117 14.61 -14.58 -14.65
N LYS A 118 15.76 -14.09 -15.09
CA LYS A 118 15.99 -13.29 -16.31
C LYS A 118 15.10 -12.06 -16.43
N GLU A 119 14.58 -11.55 -15.31
CA GLU A 119 13.53 -10.52 -15.26
C GLU A 119 12.30 -10.88 -16.16
N MET A 120 12.09 -12.18 -16.41
CA MET A 120 10.96 -12.70 -17.19
C MET A 120 9.96 -13.43 -16.31
N VAL A 121 10.43 -14.13 -15.28
CA VAL A 121 9.57 -14.88 -14.34
C VAL A 121 9.85 -14.37 -12.94
N PHE A 122 8.80 -13.99 -12.22
CA PHE A 122 8.86 -13.41 -10.90
C PHE A 122 8.10 -14.31 -9.92
N GLY A 123 8.76 -14.77 -8.87
CA GLY A 123 8.13 -15.37 -7.71
C GLY A 123 8.10 -14.36 -6.58
N ARG A 124 6.93 -14.16 -5.95
CA ARG A 124 6.74 -13.23 -4.85
C ARG A 124 6.16 -13.95 -3.64
N ALA A 125 6.69 -13.64 -2.47
CA ALA A 125 6.16 -14.09 -1.20
C ALA A 125 6.24 -12.95 -0.20
N GLY A 126 5.25 -12.81 0.66
CA GLY A 126 5.23 -11.72 1.62
C GLY A 126 4.33 -12.00 2.81
N PHE A 127 4.56 -11.23 3.86
CA PHE A 127 3.72 -11.18 5.04
C PHE A 127 3.19 -9.76 5.18
N ASP A 128 1.88 -9.64 5.14
CA ASP A 128 1.14 -8.40 5.31
C ASP A 128 0.40 -8.48 6.65
N ILE A 129 0.91 -7.79 7.67
CA ILE A 129 0.24 -7.72 8.98
C ILE A 129 -0.03 -9.13 9.56
N GLY A 130 0.97 -10.02 9.45
CA GLY A 130 0.88 -11.43 9.86
C GLY A 130 0.13 -12.36 8.91
N ARG A 131 -0.34 -11.88 7.75
CA ARG A 131 -1.00 -12.70 6.73
C ARG A 131 -0.02 -13.07 5.62
N PHE A 132 0.05 -14.36 5.30
CA PHE A 132 0.87 -14.82 4.18
C PHE A 132 0.23 -14.47 2.84
N THR A 133 1.03 -13.91 1.96
CA THR A 133 0.68 -13.59 0.57
C THR A 133 1.74 -14.19 -0.34
N THR A 134 1.32 -14.71 -1.48
CA THR A 134 2.25 -15.19 -2.49
C THR A 134 1.74 -14.81 -3.86
N GLY A 135 2.64 -14.69 -4.82
CA GLY A 135 2.28 -14.37 -6.19
C GLY A 135 3.33 -14.85 -7.16
N ALA A 136 2.94 -14.93 -8.42
CA ALA A 136 3.83 -15.18 -9.52
C ALA A 136 3.52 -14.16 -10.63
N GLY A 137 4.56 -13.67 -11.29
CA GLY A 137 4.45 -12.79 -12.42
C GLY A 137 5.27 -13.32 -13.59
N VAL A 138 4.83 -13.03 -14.80
CA VAL A 138 5.61 -13.29 -16.01
C VAL A 138 5.60 -12.04 -16.87
N GLU A 139 6.78 -11.62 -17.29
CA GLU A 139 6.99 -10.55 -18.24
C GLU A 139 7.56 -11.13 -19.54
N VAL A 140 6.84 -10.92 -20.65
CA VAL A 140 7.27 -11.33 -21.98
C VAL A 140 7.17 -10.13 -22.91
N ASN A 141 8.34 -9.63 -23.34
CA ASN A 141 8.50 -8.49 -24.24
C ASN A 141 7.87 -7.19 -23.72
N ARG A 142 6.58 -6.98 -24.00
CA ARG A 142 5.82 -5.76 -23.67
C ARG A 142 4.60 -6.05 -22.80
N ILE A 143 4.33 -7.32 -22.53
CA ILE A 143 3.17 -7.76 -21.75
C ILE A 143 3.69 -8.29 -20.42
N SER A 144 3.14 -7.79 -19.33
CA SER A 144 3.31 -8.38 -18.00
C SER A 144 1.98 -8.93 -17.51
N VAL A 145 2.01 -10.11 -16.90
CA VAL A 145 0.87 -10.74 -16.25
C VAL A 145 1.28 -11.13 -14.84
N ASP A 146 0.52 -10.69 -13.85
CA ASP A 146 0.77 -10.96 -12.45
C ASP A 146 -0.45 -11.63 -11.82
N LEU A 147 -0.16 -12.67 -11.03
CA LEU A 147 -1.12 -13.46 -10.28
C LEU A 147 -0.74 -13.38 -8.82
N ALA A 148 -1.64 -12.89 -7.98
CA ALA A 148 -1.45 -12.83 -6.53
C ALA A 148 -2.51 -13.67 -5.82
N TYR A 149 -2.05 -14.52 -4.92
CA TYR A 149 -2.84 -15.33 -4.01
C TYR A 149 -2.72 -14.75 -2.60
N LEU A 150 -3.86 -14.38 -2.02
CA LEU A 150 -3.94 -13.93 -0.64
C LEU A 150 -4.70 -14.97 0.18
N HIS A 151 -4.05 -15.50 1.20
CA HIS A 151 -4.67 -16.42 2.14
C HIS A 151 -5.42 -15.64 3.22
N HIS A 152 -6.73 -15.85 3.34
CA HIS A 152 -7.57 -15.22 4.35
C HIS A 152 -8.25 -16.29 5.20
N SER A 153 -8.08 -16.24 6.52
CA SER A 153 -8.64 -17.25 7.44
C SER A 153 -10.17 -17.21 7.55
N ASN A 154 -10.82 -16.11 7.15
CA ASN A 154 -12.26 -15.91 7.30
C ASN A 154 -13.06 -15.78 5.97
N LEU A 155 -12.41 -15.65 4.80
CA LEU A 155 -13.09 -15.26 3.54
C LEU A 155 -12.74 -16.12 2.31
N ASP A 156 -12.15 -17.30 2.51
CA ASP A 156 -11.66 -18.14 1.42
C ASP A 156 -10.57 -17.44 0.57
N ALA A 157 -9.78 -18.24 -0.14
CA ALA A 157 -8.64 -17.75 -0.90
C ALA A 157 -9.04 -16.69 -1.95
N THR A 158 -8.42 -15.50 -1.91
CA THR A 158 -8.65 -14.47 -2.93
C THR A 158 -7.55 -14.50 -3.98
N TRP A 159 -7.97 -14.56 -5.24
CA TRP A 159 -7.10 -14.51 -6.41
C TRP A 159 -7.21 -13.14 -7.05
N ARG A 160 -6.06 -12.49 -7.29
CA ARG A 160 -5.98 -11.22 -8.02
C ARG A 160 -5.15 -11.44 -9.27
N VAL A 161 -5.69 -10.98 -10.40
CA VAL A 161 -5.02 -11.05 -11.69
C VAL A 161 -4.86 -9.62 -12.20
N SER A 162 -3.65 -9.25 -12.59
CA SER A 162 -3.37 -7.98 -13.26
C SER A 162 -2.56 -8.23 -14.53
N ALA A 163 -2.85 -7.45 -15.56
CA ALA A 163 -2.09 -7.45 -16.80
C ALA A 163 -1.71 -6.00 -17.14
N ALA A 164 -0.48 -5.80 -17.59
CA ALA A 164 -0.01 -4.50 -18.06
C ALA A 164 0.67 -4.63 -19.43
N TYR A 165 0.63 -3.53 -20.17
CA TYR A 165 1.28 -3.41 -21.47
C TYR A 165 2.18 -2.17 -21.48
N ARG A 166 3.45 -2.34 -21.85
CA ARG A 166 4.45 -1.27 -21.94
C ARG A 166 4.71 -0.92 -23.40
N PHE A 167 4.54 0.37 -23.75
CA PHE A 167 4.81 0.92 -25.08
C PHE A 167 6.28 1.29 -25.25
#